data_AF-A0A961U026-F1
#
_entry.id   AF-A0A961U026-F1
#
_cell.length_a   1.000
_cell.length_b   1.000
_cell.length_c   1.000
_cell.angle_alpha   90.00
_cell.angle_beta   90.00
_cell.angle_gamma   90.00
#
_symmetry.space_group_name_H-M   'P 1'
#
loop_
_entity.id
_entity.type
_entity.pdbx_description
1 polymer ?
#
loop_
_entity_poly.entity_id
_entity_poly.type
_entity_poly.pdbx_seq_one_letter_code
_entity_poly.pdbx_strand_id
1 'polypeptide(L)'
;MLKVSDLASGLAIAGLGLAILLRARTFPSVGASPVSPAFYPGLIGAVLTACGLALVVMSLKKKAALPIAEIPDWMRRPGNFVAVLAVPAAIIAYGLLSPPLGFLATSVLVTFGLLLAFRVNVLWSAGVALVLSVSLHVIFVMLMRVPLPYGVIEAMLP
;
A
#
# COMPACT_ATOMS: atom_id res chain seq x y z
N MET A 1 -11.72 24.97 1.98
CA MET A 1 -13.09 24.46 2.13
C MET A 1 -12.99 22.98 2.50
N LEU A 2 -13.60 22.52 3.59
CA LEU A 2 -13.62 21.10 3.99
C LEU A 2 -15.07 20.62 3.87
N LYS A 3 -15.28 19.51 3.14
CA LYS A 3 -16.60 19.01 2.71
C LYS A 3 -17.07 17.92 3.69
N VAL A 4 -18.36 17.59 3.73
CA VAL A 4 -18.90 16.40 4.45
C VAL A 4 -18.18 15.10 4.07
N SER A 5 -17.54 15.08 2.90
CA SER A 5 -16.56 14.09 2.48
C SER A 5 -15.47 13.82 3.53
N ASP A 6 -15.02 14.79 4.32
CA ASP A 6 -13.85 14.65 5.19
C ASP A 6 -14.17 13.89 6.48
N LEU A 7 -15.40 14.04 7.00
CA LEU A 7 -15.88 13.22 8.12
C LEU A 7 -16.19 11.79 7.66
N ALA A 8 -16.91 11.64 6.55
CA ALA A 8 -17.26 10.33 6.00
C ALA A 8 -16.00 9.54 5.56
N SER A 9 -15.06 10.19 4.87
CA SER A 9 -13.77 9.58 4.52
C SER A 9 -12.90 9.34 5.75
N GLY A 10 -12.88 10.24 6.73
CA GLY A 10 -12.19 10.02 8.00
C GLY A 10 -12.70 8.78 8.73
N LEU A 11 -14.03 8.60 8.80
CA LEU A 11 -14.67 7.43 9.41
C LEU A 11 -14.39 6.16 8.60
N ALA A 12 -14.46 6.23 7.27
CA ALA A 12 -14.17 5.10 6.39
C ALA A 12 -12.70 4.66 6.51
N ILE A 13 -11.76 5.60 6.50
CA ILE A 13 -10.32 5.36 6.66
C ILE A 13 -10.04 4.80 8.05
N ALA A 14 -10.62 5.36 9.11
CA ALA A 14 -10.46 4.87 10.47
C ALA A 14 -11.01 3.44 10.64
N GLY A 15 -12.21 3.17 10.10
CA GLY A 15 -12.84 1.86 10.13
C GLY A 15 -12.04 0.82 9.36
N LEU A 16 -11.53 1.17 8.18
CA LEU A 16 -10.66 0.30 7.38
C LEU A 16 -9.33 0.01 8.09
N GLY A 17 -8.68 1.04 8.66
CA GLY A 17 -7.47 0.87 9.47
C GLY A 17 -7.69 -0.06 10.67
N LEU A 18 -8.82 0.11 11.36
CA LEU A 18 -9.19 -0.72 12.50
C LEU A 18 -9.46 -2.17 12.08
N ALA A 19 -10.17 -2.37 10.96
CA ALA A 19 -10.41 -3.71 10.41
C ALA A 19 -9.09 -4.43 10.09
N ILE A 20 -8.11 -3.72 9.50
CA ILE A 20 -6.76 -4.26 9.23
C ILE A 20 -6.06 -4.63 10.54
N LEU A 21 -6.10 -3.76 11.56
CA LEU A 21 -5.51 -4.03 12.88
C LEU A 21 -6.08 -5.30 13.52
N LEU A 22 -7.40 -5.44 13.49
CA LEU A 22 -8.09 -6.60 14.06
C LEU A 22 -7.74 -7.88 13.30
N ARG A 23 -7.65 -7.81 11.97
CA ARG A 23 -7.22 -8.95 11.14
C ARG A 23 -5.77 -9.32 11.36
N ALA A 24 -4.86 -8.34 11.46
CA ALA A 24 -3.44 -8.58 11.71
C ALA A 24 -3.20 -9.39 12.97
N ARG A 25 -4.02 -9.19 14.02
CA ARG A 25 -3.94 -9.94 15.28
C ARG A 25 -4.29 -11.43 15.17
N THR A 26 -4.97 -11.84 14.10
CA THR A 26 -5.30 -13.25 13.85
C THR A 26 -4.20 -14.03 13.16
N PHE A 27 -3.12 -13.36 12.74
CA PHE A 27 -2.02 -14.04 12.07
C PHE A 27 -1.20 -14.90 13.04
N PRO A 28 -0.87 -16.14 12.65
CA PRO A 28 -0.07 -17.03 13.49
C PRO A 28 1.31 -16.42 13.71
N SER A 29 1.80 -16.48 14.95
CA SER A 29 3.17 -16.08 15.27
C SER A 29 4.12 -17.14 14.70
N VAL A 30 5.01 -16.72 13.80
CA VAL A 30 6.09 -17.58 13.31
C VAL A 30 7.22 -17.49 14.33
N GLY A 31 7.20 -18.39 15.31
CA GLY A 31 8.03 -18.34 16.52
C GLY A 31 9.56 -18.31 16.33
N ALA A 32 10.06 -18.34 15.10
CA ALA A 32 11.48 -18.32 14.76
C ALA A 32 11.94 -17.06 13.98
N SER A 33 11.04 -16.17 13.54
CA SER A 33 11.41 -14.95 12.81
C SER A 33 11.37 -13.71 13.71
N PRO A 34 12.37 -12.79 13.62
CA PRO A 34 12.43 -11.59 14.45
C PRO A 34 11.30 -10.58 14.17
N VAL A 35 10.61 -10.71 13.03
CA VAL A 35 9.48 -9.86 12.63
C VAL A 35 8.24 -10.74 12.42
N SER A 36 7.19 -10.48 13.19
CA SER A 36 5.90 -11.18 13.04
C SER A 36 5.20 -10.77 11.73
N PRO A 37 4.51 -11.69 11.04
CA PRO A 37 3.66 -11.36 9.88
C PRO A 37 2.61 -10.28 10.18
N ALA A 38 2.22 -10.13 11.44
CA ALA A 38 1.27 -9.13 11.91
C ALA A 38 1.87 -7.71 11.99
N PHE A 39 3.21 -7.55 11.95
CA PHE A 39 3.87 -6.28 12.22
C PHE A 39 3.54 -5.21 11.17
N TYR A 40 3.78 -5.49 9.89
CA TYR A 40 3.52 -4.52 8.82
C TYR A 40 2.03 -4.17 8.66
N PRO A 41 1.10 -5.15 8.59
CA PRO A 41 -0.33 -4.86 8.58
C PRO A 41 -0.77 -4.09 9.84
N GLY A 42 -0.20 -4.44 10.99
CA GLY A 42 -0.43 -3.75 12.25
C GLY A 42 -0.02 -2.27 12.19
N LEU A 43 1.18 -1.98 11.71
CA LEU A 43 1.69 -0.61 11.57
C LEU A 43 0.82 0.23 10.61
N ILE A 44 0.50 -0.31 9.44
CA ILE A 44 -0.35 0.35 8.44
C ILE A 44 -1.75 0.61 9.02
N GLY A 45 -2.35 -0.39 9.65
CA GLY A 45 -3.65 -0.27 10.30
C GLY A 45 -3.66 0.79 11.41
N ALA A 46 -2.61 0.86 12.22
CA ALA A 46 -2.46 1.86 13.27
C ALA A 46 -2.39 3.28 12.71
N VAL A 47 -1.55 3.51 11.70
CA VAL A 47 -1.39 4.83 11.06
C VAL A 47 -2.69 5.27 10.38
N LEU A 48 -3.35 4.38 9.63
CA LEU A 48 -4.64 4.67 9.00
C LEU A 48 -5.71 5.01 10.04
N THR A 49 -5.80 4.23 11.12
CA THR A 49 -6.75 4.49 12.21
C THR A 49 -6.50 5.86 12.84
N ALA A 50 -5.25 6.17 13.18
CA ALA A 50 -4.87 7.44 13.79
C ALA A 50 -5.17 8.63 12.86
N CYS A 51 -4.83 8.52 11.57
CA CYS A 51 -5.09 9.56 10.59
C CYS A 51 -6.60 9.78 10.36
N GLY A 52 -7.37 8.70 10.22
CA GLY A 52 -8.83 8.78 10.07
C GLY A 52 -9.50 9.41 11.29
N LEU A 53 -9.09 9.03 12.50
CA LEU A 53 -9.59 9.66 13.74
C LEU A 53 -9.22 11.14 13.81
N ALA A 54 -8.00 11.52 13.42
CA ALA A 54 -7.58 12.92 13.37
C ALA A 54 -8.47 13.74 12.41
N LEU A 55 -8.79 13.20 11.23
CA LEU A 55 -9.72 13.84 10.27
C LEU A 55 -11.12 14.01 10.86
N VAL A 56 -11.64 13.00 11.56
CA VAL A 56 -12.95 13.08 12.23
C VAL A 56 -12.94 14.18 13.30
N VAL A 57 -11.93 14.21 14.17
CA VAL A 57 -11.79 15.23 15.23
C VAL A 57 -11.68 16.63 14.63
N MET A 58 -10.88 16.81 13.58
CA MET A 58 -10.74 18.09 12.87
C MET A 58 -12.06 18.55 12.24
N SER A 59 -12.83 17.62 11.67
CA SER A 59 -14.12 17.90 11.05
C SER A 59 -15.17 18.31 12.09
N LEU A 60 -15.23 17.61 13.23
CA LEU A 60 -16.12 17.94 14.34
C LEU A 60 -15.78 19.31 14.97
N LYS A 61 -14.48 19.61 15.16
CA LYS A 61 -14.01 20.89 15.70
C LYS A 61 -14.37 22.08 14.81
N LYS A 62 -14.43 21.89 13.50
CA LYS A 62 -14.72 22.97 12.55
C LYS A 62 -16.20 23.33 12.41
N LYS A 63 -17.12 22.65 13.12
CA LYS A 63 -18.59 22.85 13.00
C LYS A 63 -19.02 23.06 11.54
N ALA A 64 -18.51 22.22 10.64
CA ALA A 64 -18.72 22.42 9.20
C ALA A 64 -20.20 22.21 8.88
N ALA A 65 -20.87 23.29 8.44
CA ALA A 65 -22.23 23.26 7.92
C ALA A 65 -22.35 22.14 6.89
N LEU A 66 -23.28 21.20 7.08
CA LEU A 66 -23.45 19.99 6.27
C LEU A 66 -23.95 20.33 4.85
N PRO A 67 -23.14 20.25 3.77
CA PRO A 67 -23.67 20.17 2.43
C PRO A 67 -23.82 18.68 2.10
N ILE A 68 -25.02 18.26 1.73
CA ILE A 68 -25.36 16.88 1.42
C ILE A 68 -24.47 16.39 0.27
N ALA A 69 -23.70 15.32 0.54
CA ALA A 69 -23.03 14.43 -0.41
C ALA A 69 -22.76 14.99 -1.83
N GLU A 70 -21.83 15.93 -1.97
CA GLU A 70 -21.24 16.21 -3.28
C GLU A 70 -20.31 15.05 -3.66
N ILE A 71 -20.67 14.32 -4.72
CA ILE A 71 -19.77 13.35 -5.36
C ILE A 71 -18.51 14.12 -5.73
N PRO A 72 -17.35 13.78 -5.14
CA PRO A 72 -16.16 14.60 -5.32
C PRO A 72 -15.69 14.51 -6.77
N ASP A 73 -15.27 15.65 -7.34
CA ASP A 73 -14.95 15.79 -8.77
C ASP A 73 -13.87 14.82 -9.28
N TRP A 74 -13.05 14.27 -8.37
CA TRP A 74 -12.06 13.24 -8.69
C TRP A 74 -12.70 11.90 -9.10
N MET A 75 -13.92 11.60 -8.65
CA MET A 75 -14.68 10.41 -9.04
C MET A 75 -15.23 10.52 -10.47
N ARG A 76 -15.37 11.74 -10.99
CA ARG A 76 -15.90 12.00 -12.34
C ARG A 76 -14.87 11.76 -13.46
N ARG A 77 -13.59 11.59 -13.11
CA ARG A 77 -12.51 11.34 -14.09
C ARG A 77 -12.17 9.85 -14.15
N PRO A 78 -12.37 9.17 -15.30
CA PRO A 78 -12.13 7.73 -15.43
C PRO A 78 -10.68 7.33 -15.18
N GLY A 79 -9.72 8.26 -15.38
CA GLY A 79 -8.31 8.02 -15.09
C GLY A 79 -7.99 7.74 -13.62
N ASN A 80 -8.79 8.28 -12.68
CA ASN A 80 -8.57 8.07 -11.25
C ASN A 80 -9.04 6.68 -10.81
N PHE A 81 -10.07 6.13 -11.48
CA PHE A 81 -10.52 4.76 -11.24
C PHE A 81 -9.44 3.73 -11.59
N VAL A 82 -8.73 3.92 -12.71
CA VAL A 82 -7.62 3.04 -13.11
C VAL A 82 -6.53 3.02 -12.05
N ALA A 83 -6.14 4.18 -11.52
CA ALA A 83 -5.14 4.27 -10.46
C ALA A 83 -5.60 3.60 -9.15
N VAL A 84 -6.88 3.78 -8.77
CA VAL A 84 -7.45 3.14 -7.58
C VAL A 84 -7.53 1.62 -7.71
N LEU A 85 -7.95 1.10 -8.87
CA LEU A 85 -8.01 -0.33 -9.17
C LEU A 85 -6.64 -0.96 -9.40
N ALA A 86 -5.65 -0.18 -9.83
CA ALA A 86 -4.29 -0.66 -10.03
C ALA A 86 -3.63 -1.11 -8.73
N VAL A 87 -3.97 -0.50 -7.59
CA VAL A 87 -3.41 -0.90 -6.28
C VAL A 87 -3.79 -2.34 -5.88
N PRO A 88 -5.07 -2.74 -5.79
CA PRO A 88 -5.42 -4.12 -5.50
C PRO A 88 -4.98 -5.08 -6.61
N ALA A 89 -5.02 -4.66 -7.88
CA ALA A 89 -4.51 -5.47 -8.98
C ALA A 89 -3.01 -5.76 -8.84
N ALA A 90 -2.21 -4.76 -8.44
CA ALA A 90 -0.79 -4.89 -8.17
C ALA A 90 -0.50 -5.87 -7.02
N ILE A 91 -1.32 -5.85 -5.95
CA ILE A 91 -1.18 -6.81 -4.84
C ILE A 91 -1.43 -8.25 -5.32
N ILE A 92 -2.50 -8.46 -6.09
CA ILE A 92 -2.82 -9.78 -6.65
C ILE A 92 -1.73 -10.23 -7.62
N ALA A 93 -1.30 -9.35 -8.52
CA ALA A 93 -0.23 -9.61 -9.47
C ALA A 93 1.06 -10.01 -8.75
N TYR A 94 1.45 -9.29 -7.70
CA TYR A 94 2.62 -9.63 -6.89
C TYR A 94 2.51 -11.03 -6.27
N GLY A 95 1.36 -11.37 -5.68
CA GLY A 95 1.12 -12.69 -5.10
C GLY A 95 1.23 -13.84 -6.11
N LEU A 96 0.82 -13.60 -7.36
CA LEU A 96 0.87 -14.60 -8.44
C LEU A 96 2.23 -14.68 -9.14
N LEU A 97 2.90 -13.55 -9.32
CA LEU A 97 4.16 -13.45 -10.05
C LEU A 97 5.38 -13.72 -9.17
N SER A 98 5.29 -13.47 -7.86
CA SER A 98 6.45 -13.62 -6.96
C SER A 98 7.00 -15.05 -6.85
N PRO A 99 6.18 -16.13 -6.83
CA PRO A 99 6.74 -17.49 -6.78
C PRO A 99 7.61 -17.86 -8.01
N PRO A 100 7.19 -17.60 -9.27
CA PRO A 100 8.03 -17.92 -10.43
C PRO A 100 9.15 -16.90 -10.72
N LEU A 101 8.90 -15.60 -10.56
CA LEU A 101 9.85 -14.55 -11.00
C LEU A 101 10.86 -14.13 -9.92
N GLY A 102 10.58 -14.44 -8.66
CA GLY A 102 11.38 -13.97 -7.53
C GLY A 102 11.06 -12.54 -7.13
N PHE A 103 11.68 -12.09 -6.04
CA PHE A 103 11.37 -10.80 -5.44
C PHE A 103 11.77 -9.64 -6.36
N LEU A 104 12.98 -9.65 -6.92
CA LEU A 104 13.51 -8.49 -7.62
C LEU A 104 12.72 -8.17 -8.90
N ALA A 105 12.49 -9.14 -9.78
CA ALA A 105 11.73 -8.90 -11.01
C ALA A 105 10.27 -8.55 -10.73
N THR A 106 9.62 -9.25 -9.80
CA THR A 106 8.22 -9.00 -9.47
C THR A 106 8.04 -7.59 -8.88
N SER A 107 8.92 -7.18 -7.97
CA SER A 107 8.85 -5.84 -7.37
C SER A 107 9.07 -4.75 -8.41
N VAL A 108 10.01 -4.91 -9.35
CA VAL A 108 10.22 -3.93 -10.44
C VAL A 108 8.98 -3.82 -11.31
N LEU A 109 8.43 -4.96 -11.78
CA LEU A 109 7.27 -4.98 -12.67
C LEU A 109 6.03 -4.36 -12.01
N VAL A 110 5.74 -4.74 -10.77
CA VAL A 110 4.57 -4.25 -10.05
C VAL A 110 4.72 -2.76 -9.72
N THR A 111 5.89 -2.33 -9.25
CA THR A 111 6.15 -0.91 -8.94
C THR A 111 6.08 -0.06 -10.20
N PHE A 112 6.69 -0.52 -11.29
CA PHE A 112 6.65 0.17 -12.59
C PHE A 112 5.22 0.30 -13.12
N GLY A 113 4.46 -0.80 -13.13
CA GLY A 113 3.06 -0.80 -13.56
C GLY A 113 2.19 0.14 -12.74
N LEU A 114 2.43 0.20 -11.42
CA LEU A 114 1.72 1.10 -10.53
C LEU A 114 2.06 2.58 -10.80
N LEU A 115 3.34 2.91 -10.99
CA LEU A 115 3.77 4.28 -11.34
C LEU A 115 3.20 4.73 -12.69
N LEU A 116 3.10 3.82 -13.67
CA LEU A 116 2.43 4.10 -14.94
C LEU A 116 0.92 4.30 -14.78
N ALA A 117 0.26 3.52 -13.92
CA ALA A 117 -1.16 3.72 -13.60
C ALA A 117 -1.41 5.10 -12.95
N PHE A 118 -0.45 5.60 -12.18
CA PHE A 118 -0.43 6.97 -11.65
C PHE A 118 0.03 8.04 -12.66
N ARG A 119 0.25 7.67 -13.93
CA ARG A 119 0.67 8.57 -15.02
C ARG A 119 2.01 9.26 -14.80
N VAL A 120 2.92 8.61 -14.07
CA VAL A 120 4.32 9.07 -13.94
C VAL A 120 5.07 8.80 -15.25
N ASN A 121 6.01 9.68 -15.58
CA ASN A 121 6.83 9.59 -16.79
C ASN A 121 7.56 8.24 -16.86
N VAL A 122 7.46 7.53 -17.99
CA VAL A 122 7.99 6.17 -18.18
C VAL A 122 9.45 6.03 -17.74
N LEU A 123 10.31 6.98 -18.12
CA LEU A 123 11.74 6.95 -17.79
C LEU A 123 12.00 7.08 -16.29
N TRP A 124 11.25 7.97 -15.63
CA TRP A 124 11.31 8.12 -14.17
C TRP A 124 10.72 6.91 -13.46
N SER A 125 9.61 6.36 -13.96
CA SER A 125 8.99 5.15 -13.41
C SER A 125 9.96 3.97 -13.45
N ALA A 126 10.69 3.79 -14.56
CA ALA A 126 11.67 2.72 -14.68
C ALA A 126 12.83 2.90 -13.70
N GLY A 127 13.38 4.12 -13.61
CA GLY A 127 14.47 4.43 -12.69
C GLY A 127 14.07 4.24 -11.22
N VAL A 128 12.92 4.79 -10.81
CA VAL A 128 12.41 4.68 -9.44
C VAL A 128 12.08 3.22 -9.10
N ALA A 129 11.40 2.49 -9.99
CA ALA A 129 11.08 1.09 -9.75
C ALA A 129 12.35 0.26 -9.55
N LEU A 130 13.36 0.44 -10.40
CA LEU A 130 14.63 -0.28 -10.28
C LEU A 130 15.36 0.06 -8.98
N VAL A 131 15.56 1.35 -8.70
CA VAL A 131 16.28 1.81 -7.50
C VAL A 131 15.57 1.36 -6.23
N LEU A 132 14.25 1.49 -6.17
CA LEU A 132 13.46 1.09 -5.00
C LEU A 132 13.52 -0.42 -4.79
N SER A 133 13.33 -1.22 -5.84
CA SER A 133 13.41 -2.68 -5.77
C SER A 133 14.77 -3.17 -5.31
N VAL A 134 15.86 -2.64 -5.89
CA VAL A 134 17.24 -2.98 -5.48
C VAL A 134 17.50 -2.55 -4.04
N SER A 135 17.10 -1.35 -3.64
CA SER A 135 17.28 -0.86 -2.27
C SER A 135 16.56 -1.74 -1.25
N LEU A 136 15.31 -2.12 -1.54
CA LEU A 136 14.55 -3.03 -0.69
C LEU A 136 15.22 -4.41 -0.63
N HIS A 137 15.66 -4.95 -1.77
CA HIS A 137 16.37 -6.23 -1.79
C HIS A 137 17.61 -6.18 -0.89
N VAL A 138 18.45 -5.15 -1.01
CA VAL A 138 19.64 -4.98 -0.16
C VAL A 138 19.25 -4.88 1.32
N ILE A 139 18.25 -4.06 1.68
CA ILE A 139 17.83 -3.89 3.07
C ILE A 139 17.28 -5.21 3.64
N PHE A 140 16.41 -5.91 2.92
CA PHE A 140 15.79 -7.12 3.45
C PHE A 140 16.74 -8.32 3.47
N VAL A 141 17.55 -8.52 2.42
CA VAL A 141 18.51 -9.63 2.34
C VAL A 141 19.73 -9.35 3.21
N MET A 142 20.41 -8.23 3.02
CA MET A 142 21.71 -7.97 3.65
C MET A 142 21.56 -7.45 5.08
N LEU A 143 20.63 -6.51 5.31
CA LEU A 143 20.48 -5.88 6.63
C LEU A 143 19.57 -6.71 7.56
N MET A 144 18.41 -7.16 7.08
CA MET A 144 17.43 -7.87 7.91
C MET A 144 17.51 -9.40 7.82
N ARG A 145 18.31 -9.96 6.91
CA ARG A 145 18.50 -11.40 6.69
C ARG A 145 17.18 -12.18 6.56
N VAL A 146 16.15 -11.55 6.00
CA VAL A 146 14.86 -12.20 5.75
C VAL A 146 14.99 -13.03 4.48
N PRO A 147 14.65 -14.33 4.50
CA PRO A 147 14.66 -15.15 3.29
C PRO A 147 13.55 -14.64 2.35
N LEU A 148 13.93 -14.02 1.23
CA LEU A 148 13.00 -13.64 0.18
C LEU A 148 12.82 -14.80 -0.81
N PRO A 149 11.67 -14.88 -1.51
CA PRO A 149 11.48 -15.87 -2.55
C PRO A 149 12.53 -15.68 -3.64
N TYR A 150 13.46 -16.62 -3.71
CA TYR A 150 14.47 -16.73 -4.76
C TYR A 150 13.79 -17.20 -6.05
N GLY A 151 13.65 -16.30 -7.02
CA GLY A 151 13.15 -16.66 -8.34
C GLY A 151 14.22 -17.20 -9.27
N VAL A 152 13.83 -17.50 -10.51
CA VAL A 152 14.73 -18.01 -11.55
C VAL A 152 15.95 -17.10 -11.76
N ILE A 153 15.79 -15.79 -11.56
CA ILE A 153 16.86 -14.80 -11.76
C ILE A 153 17.86 -14.83 -10.59
N GLU A 154 17.37 -14.94 -9.36
CA GLU A 154 18.23 -15.02 -8.16
C GLU A 154 18.91 -16.39 -8.03
N ALA A 155 18.36 -17.43 -8.67
CA ALA A 155 19.03 -18.73 -8.85
C ALA A 155 20.16 -18.70 -9.91
N MET A 156 20.22 -17.66 -10.76
CA MET A 156 21.27 -17.47 -11.77
C MET A 156 22.34 -16.44 -11.38
N LEU A 157 22.16 -15.71 -10.27
CA LEU A 157 23.25 -14.95 -9.67
C LEU A 157 24.11 -15.88 -8.80
N PRO A 158 25.45 -15.88 -8.97
CA PRO A 158 26.37 -16.76 -8.24
C PRO A 158 26.43 -16.45 -6.73
#